data_AF-A0AB37GDY3-F1
#
_entry.id   AF-A0AB37GDY3-F1
#
_cell.length_a   1.000
_cell.length_b   1.000
_cell.length_c   1.000
_cell.angle_alpha   90.00
_cell.angle_beta   90.00
_cell.angle_gamma   90.00
#
_symmetry.space_group_name_H-M   'P 1'
#
loop_
_entity.id
_entity.type
_entity.pdbx_description
1 polymer ?
#
loop_
_entity_poly.entity_id
_entity_poly.type
_entity_poly.pdbx_seq_one_letter_code
_entity_poly.pdbx_strand_id
1 'polypeptide(L)'
;MSEENKDNIATDHSGDSQQPSADEARQETLQEPQQASQPVPTEQDLESWSADSDGKTKSWYSIPNAAWALAVVALIVVGAAGFFAGSRSASFNGVSTVNMAGVAPGKGEIAPVPGPNGSFDASIYGPKAGAQLKSPEDMDNVHRRNENDPFALGAVDAPVVISIYSDFECPFCAKFANETESALVEKYVNEGLVRLEWNDMAINGEKAIKDAEAGRAAAAQGKFWEFSRALFKKAGEKGQGHPEFTEKELIAVAREAGVPDMKRFEKELKDGKWTEAVENATQFGSMLGISGTPGFLVGTQFVSGAQPLDVFEDNIELALIHAKRAEEAGK
;
A
#
# COMPACT_ATOMS: atom_id res chain seq x y z
N MET A 1 32.59 -44.58 -75.34
CA MET A 1 32.11 -45.91 -74.91
C MET A 1 30.99 -45.60 -73.91
N SER A 2 29.73 -45.32 -74.31
CA SER A 2 28.70 -46.25 -74.87
C SER A 2 28.53 -47.45 -73.93
N GLU A 3 27.40 -47.82 -73.34
CA GLU A 3 25.95 -47.74 -73.62
C GLU A 3 25.22 -47.71 -72.24
N GLU A 4 24.14 -46.96 -72.00
CA GLU A 4 22.76 -47.10 -72.50
C GLU A 4 22.04 -48.35 -71.94
N ASN A 5 21.08 -48.14 -71.03
CA ASN A 5 19.82 -48.88 -71.10
C ASN A 5 18.63 -48.02 -70.64
N LYS A 6 17.68 -47.94 -71.57
CA LYS A 6 16.41 -47.23 -71.68
C LYS A 6 15.28 -48.11 -71.10
N ASP A 7 14.32 -47.58 -70.34
CA ASP A 7 13.03 -46.98 -70.74
C ASP A 7 11.86 -47.95 -70.51
N ASN A 8 10.78 -47.41 -69.91
CA ASN A 8 9.36 -47.64 -70.21
C ASN A 8 8.54 -46.68 -69.31
N ILE A 9 8.10 -45.51 -69.79
CA ILE A 9 6.87 -45.22 -70.55
C ILE A 9 5.62 -45.58 -69.71
N ALA A 10 4.98 -44.66 -68.97
CA ALA A 10 4.14 -43.50 -69.32
C ALA A 10 2.63 -43.84 -69.35
N THR A 11 1.81 -43.03 -68.66
CA THR A 11 0.58 -42.37 -69.16
C THR A 11 0.04 -41.40 -68.10
N ASP A 12 0.15 -40.10 -68.42
CA ASP A 12 -0.90 -39.07 -68.43
C ASP A 12 -2.11 -39.18 -67.46
N HIS A 13 -2.31 -38.14 -66.63
CA HIS A 13 -3.56 -37.37 -66.68
C HIS A 13 -3.43 -35.98 -66.05
N SER A 14 -3.68 -35.00 -66.91
CA SER A 14 -4.12 -33.62 -66.67
C SER A 14 -5.00 -33.40 -65.44
N GLY A 15 -4.67 -32.36 -64.67
CA GLY A 15 -5.48 -31.86 -63.55
C GLY A 15 -5.03 -30.46 -63.15
N ASP A 16 -5.32 -29.51 -64.03
CA ASP A 16 -5.26 -28.07 -63.77
C ASP A 16 -6.40 -27.68 -62.82
N SER A 17 -6.08 -27.20 -61.62
CA SER A 17 -7.03 -26.44 -60.79
C SER A 17 -6.32 -25.66 -59.70
N GLN A 18 -6.01 -24.40 -60.03
CA GLN A 18 -6.29 -23.20 -59.22
C GLN A 18 -5.83 -23.22 -57.75
N GLN A 19 -4.68 -22.59 -57.50
CA GLN A 19 -4.43 -21.89 -56.25
C GLN A 19 -5.41 -20.72 -56.12
N PRO A 20 -6.15 -20.56 -55.01
CA PRO A 20 -7.01 -19.41 -54.82
C PRO A 20 -6.19 -18.14 -54.55
N SER A 21 -6.51 -17.09 -55.31
CA SER A 21 -5.99 -15.72 -55.18
C SER A 21 -6.42 -15.08 -53.87
N ALA A 22 -5.58 -14.18 -53.37
CA ALA A 22 -5.65 -13.49 -52.08
C ALA A 22 -6.84 -12.51 -51.87
N ASP A 23 -7.93 -12.64 -52.63
CA ASP A 23 -9.11 -11.78 -52.53
C ASP A 23 -10.44 -12.54 -52.26
N GLU A 24 -10.41 -13.87 -52.09
CA GLU A 24 -11.59 -14.69 -51.71
C GLU A 24 -11.50 -15.29 -50.29
N ALA A 25 -10.61 -14.77 -49.44
CA ALA A 25 -10.60 -15.06 -47.99
C ALA A 25 -11.30 -13.96 -47.16
N ARG A 26 -12.20 -13.20 -47.79
CA ARG A 26 -12.73 -11.95 -47.24
C ARG A 26 -14.22 -11.79 -47.48
N GLN A 27 -15.04 -12.81 -47.18
CA GLN A 27 -16.50 -12.62 -47.09
C GLN A 27 -17.33 -13.64 -46.29
N GLU A 28 -16.73 -14.53 -45.49
CA GLU A 28 -17.48 -15.34 -44.52
C GLU A 28 -16.78 -15.38 -43.16
N THR A 29 -17.07 -14.37 -42.33
CA THR A 29 -17.13 -14.42 -40.85
C THR A 29 -17.38 -13.01 -40.32
N LEU A 30 -18.56 -12.46 -40.60
CA LEU A 30 -19.17 -11.41 -39.80
C LEU A 30 -20.37 -12.02 -39.08
N GLN A 31 -20.07 -12.77 -38.03
CA GLN A 31 -21.04 -13.08 -36.99
C GLN A 31 -20.45 -12.52 -35.71
N GLU A 32 -21.03 -11.41 -35.23
CA GLU A 32 -20.82 -10.90 -33.88
C GLU A 32 -20.89 -12.08 -32.89
N PRO A 33 -19.96 -12.20 -31.93
CA PRO A 33 -20.21 -13.08 -30.80
C PRO A 33 -21.38 -12.45 -30.03
N GLN A 34 -22.58 -12.99 -30.20
CA GLN A 34 -23.65 -12.78 -29.23
C GLN A 34 -23.16 -13.39 -27.92
N GLN A 35 -22.55 -12.55 -27.09
CA GLN A 35 -22.36 -12.79 -25.67
C GLN A 35 -23.75 -13.06 -25.11
N ALA A 36 -24.06 -14.34 -24.89
CA ALA A 36 -25.22 -14.73 -24.13
C ALA A 36 -25.05 -14.13 -22.73
N SER A 37 -25.75 -13.03 -22.48
CA SER A 37 -25.88 -12.43 -21.16
C SER A 37 -26.39 -13.50 -20.22
N GLN A 38 -25.50 -14.06 -19.41
CA GLN A 38 -25.90 -14.92 -18.31
C GLN A 38 -26.76 -14.05 -17.37
N PRO A 39 -27.92 -14.53 -16.91
CA PRO A 39 -28.72 -13.77 -15.97
C PRO A 39 -27.90 -13.50 -14.70
N VAL A 40 -27.92 -12.26 -14.24
CA VAL A 40 -27.39 -11.87 -12.94
C VAL A 40 -28.12 -12.69 -11.87
N PRO A 41 -27.42 -13.39 -10.96
CA PRO A 41 -28.07 -14.18 -9.92
C PRO A 41 -28.97 -13.29 -9.07
N THR A 42 -30.17 -13.75 -8.78
CA THR A 42 -31.05 -13.04 -7.86
C THR A 42 -30.55 -13.23 -6.43
N GLU A 43 -30.95 -12.35 -5.52
CA GLU A 43 -30.59 -12.41 -4.09
C GLU A 43 -30.91 -13.79 -3.46
N GLN A 44 -31.94 -14.47 -3.99
CA GLN A 44 -32.35 -15.83 -3.59
C GLN A 44 -31.41 -16.94 -4.07
N ASP A 45 -30.73 -16.75 -5.21
CA ASP A 45 -29.80 -17.73 -5.75
C ASP A 45 -28.50 -17.77 -4.92
N LEU A 46 -28.10 -16.61 -4.37
CA LEU A 46 -26.92 -16.46 -3.52
C LEU A 46 -27.11 -17.07 -2.12
N GLU A 47 -28.34 -17.12 -1.60
CA GLU A 47 -28.64 -17.76 -0.31
C GLU A 47 -28.58 -19.29 -0.40
N SER A 48 -28.86 -19.87 -1.57
CA SER A 48 -28.88 -21.33 -1.77
C SER A 48 -27.50 -21.99 -1.83
N TRP A 49 -26.43 -21.22 -2.07
CA TRP A 49 -25.03 -21.69 -2.05
C TRP A 49 -24.41 -21.74 -0.65
N SER A 50 -25.17 -21.39 0.39
CA SER A 50 -24.70 -21.43 1.79
C SER A 50 -25.13 -22.69 2.55
N ALA A 51 -25.82 -23.62 1.89
CA ALA A 51 -26.27 -24.85 2.50
C ALA A 51 -25.47 -26.05 1.99
N ASP A 52 -24.44 -26.43 2.75
CA ASP A 52 -24.28 -27.85 3.06
C ASP A 52 -23.59 -28.10 4.41
N SER A 53 -23.95 -29.28 4.93
CA SER A 53 -23.76 -29.83 6.26
C SER A 53 -22.38 -29.67 6.88
N ASP A 54 -22.30 -28.90 7.96
CA ASP A 54 -21.85 -29.38 9.27
C ASP A 54 -21.87 -28.21 10.24
N GLY A 55 -22.99 -28.08 10.95
CA GLY A 55 -23.23 -26.97 11.86
C GLY A 55 -22.18 -26.87 12.95
N LYS A 56 -21.28 -25.88 12.84
CA LYS A 56 -20.77 -24.99 13.91
C LYS A 56 -19.63 -24.10 13.39
N THR A 57 -19.94 -22.85 13.05
CA THR A 57 -19.03 -21.70 13.29
C THR A 57 -19.88 -20.48 13.64
N LYS A 58 -19.60 -19.85 14.78
CA LYS A 58 -20.25 -18.61 15.21
C LYS A 58 -19.79 -17.46 14.31
N SER A 59 -20.68 -16.97 13.47
CA SER A 59 -20.57 -15.67 12.80
C SER A 59 -20.54 -14.56 13.85
N TRP A 60 -19.53 -13.68 13.78
CA TRP A 60 -19.33 -12.54 14.68
C TRP A 60 -19.79 -11.21 14.09
N TYR A 61 -20.57 -11.24 12.99
CA TYR A 61 -21.08 -10.03 12.34
C TYR A 61 -22.54 -9.76 12.70
N SER A 62 -22.75 -8.87 13.68
CA SER A 62 -23.98 -8.08 13.80
C SER A 62 -23.77 -6.90 14.76
N ILE A 63 -23.16 -5.81 14.27
CA ILE A 63 -23.40 -4.47 14.82
C ILE A 63 -23.75 -3.58 13.61
N PRO A 64 -24.88 -2.85 13.61
CA PRO A 64 -25.31 -2.11 12.43
C PRO A 64 -24.36 -0.93 12.11
N ASN A 65 -23.86 -0.92 10.87
CA ASN A 65 -22.88 0.02 10.30
C ASN A 65 -23.23 1.53 10.41
N ALA A 66 -24.47 1.88 10.75
CA ALA A 66 -24.93 3.26 10.79
C ALA A 66 -24.49 4.03 12.06
N ALA A 67 -24.23 3.36 13.17
CA ALA A 67 -23.92 4.02 14.44
C ALA A 67 -22.47 4.57 14.51
N TRP A 68 -21.52 3.90 13.86
CA TRP A 68 -20.11 4.34 13.81
C TRP A 68 -19.88 5.46 12.79
N ALA A 69 -20.53 5.40 11.63
CA ALA A 69 -20.40 6.42 10.59
C ALA A 69 -20.87 7.81 11.06
N LEU A 70 -21.93 7.88 11.87
CA LEU A 70 -22.49 9.14 12.34
C LEU A 70 -21.64 9.81 13.43
N ALA A 71 -20.96 9.04 14.28
CA ALA A 71 -20.08 9.58 15.32
C ALA A 71 -18.78 10.17 14.71
N VAL A 72 -18.23 9.53 13.69
CA VAL A 72 -17.02 10.00 12.99
C VAL A 72 -17.34 11.21 12.10
N VAL A 73 -18.48 11.20 11.38
CA VAL A 73 -18.92 12.35 10.58
C VAL A 73 -19.21 13.57 11.45
N ALA A 74 -19.77 13.40 12.66
CA ALA A 74 -19.99 14.50 13.58
C ALA A 74 -18.68 15.16 14.05
N LEU A 75 -17.61 14.39 14.26
CA LEU A 75 -16.28 14.92 14.60
C LEU A 75 -15.61 15.63 13.41
N ILE A 76 -15.79 15.12 12.19
CA ILE A 76 -15.28 15.77 10.96
C ILE A 76 -16.01 17.10 10.70
N VAL A 77 -17.32 17.17 10.92
CA VAL A 77 -18.11 18.41 10.73
C VAL A 77 -17.78 19.45 11.79
N VAL A 78 -17.51 19.06 13.03
CA VAL A 78 -17.03 19.99 14.07
C VAL A 78 -15.60 20.47 13.78
N GLY A 79 -14.73 19.61 13.26
CA GLY A 79 -13.39 19.99 12.79
C GLY A 79 -13.43 20.95 11.58
N ALA A 80 -14.30 20.71 10.61
CA ALA A 80 -14.46 21.55 9.43
C ALA A 80 -15.15 22.90 9.73
N ALA A 81 -16.14 22.93 10.64
CA ALA A 81 -16.79 24.17 11.06
C ALA A 81 -15.85 25.05 11.93
N GLY A 82 -14.97 24.44 12.73
CA GLY A 82 -13.89 25.15 13.42
C GLY A 82 -12.84 25.75 12.47
N PHE A 83 -12.59 25.10 11.32
CA PHE A 83 -11.61 25.53 10.33
C PHE A 83 -12.06 26.76 9.51
N PHE A 84 -13.35 26.87 9.16
CA PHE A 84 -13.85 28.03 8.40
C PHE A 84 -14.22 29.25 9.26
N ALA A 85 -14.47 29.07 10.56
CA ALA A 85 -14.69 30.19 11.48
C ALA A 85 -13.40 30.70 12.16
N GLY A 86 -12.27 30.01 11.96
CA GLY A 86 -11.01 30.21 12.69
C GLY A 86 -9.83 30.75 11.89
N SER A 87 -10.01 31.25 10.65
CA SER A 87 -8.93 31.90 9.89
C SER A 87 -8.63 33.34 10.37
N ARG A 88 -8.60 33.54 11.69
CA ARG A 88 -7.82 34.61 12.30
C ARG A 88 -6.58 33.94 12.82
N SER A 89 -5.44 34.28 12.25
CA SER A 89 -4.11 33.90 12.73
C SER A 89 -4.04 34.15 14.24
N ALA A 90 -4.29 33.11 15.03
CA ALA A 90 -3.78 33.04 16.38
C ALA A 90 -2.30 32.77 16.19
N SER A 91 -1.50 33.84 16.13
CA SER A 91 -0.08 33.72 16.40
C SER A 91 0.02 33.06 17.77
N PHE A 92 0.41 31.78 17.81
CA PHE A 92 0.79 31.07 19.02
C PHE A 92 2.14 31.63 19.53
N ASN A 93 2.17 32.94 19.82
CA ASN A 93 3.19 33.58 20.63
C ASN A 93 2.94 33.16 22.08
N GLY A 94 3.27 31.91 22.43
CA GLY A 94 2.99 31.42 23.77
C GLY A 94 3.25 29.94 24.05
N VAL A 95 3.54 29.11 23.04
CA VAL A 95 4.20 27.83 23.33
C VAL A 95 5.65 28.20 23.65
N SER A 96 5.90 28.39 24.94
CA SER A 96 7.26 28.37 25.48
C SER A 96 7.90 27.13 24.91
N THR A 97 9.00 27.31 24.15
CA THR A 97 9.90 26.25 23.67
C THR A 97 9.85 25.08 24.65
N VAL A 98 9.09 24.03 24.34
CA VAL A 98 9.16 22.86 25.18
C VAL A 98 10.54 22.35 24.90
N ASN A 99 11.37 22.40 25.94
CA ASN A 99 12.73 21.96 25.83
C ASN A 99 12.67 20.46 25.51
N MET A 100 12.85 20.13 24.22
CA MET A 100 12.94 18.76 23.69
C MET A 100 13.99 17.93 24.44
N ALA A 101 14.88 18.60 25.17
CA ALA A 101 15.94 18.10 26.05
C ALA A 101 15.49 17.19 27.23
N GLY A 102 14.29 16.63 27.21
CA GLY A 102 13.78 15.79 28.31
C GLY A 102 13.19 14.44 27.92
N VAL A 103 12.92 14.18 26.65
CA VAL A 103 12.43 12.85 26.22
C VAL A 103 13.62 11.99 25.85
N ALA A 104 13.75 10.82 26.47
CA ALA A 104 14.81 9.89 26.13
C ALA A 104 14.58 9.31 24.72
N PRO A 105 15.57 9.34 23.83
CA PRO A 105 15.52 8.60 22.58
C PRO A 105 15.28 7.10 22.79
N GLY A 106 14.58 6.49 21.83
CA GLY A 106 14.54 5.04 21.69
C GLY A 106 15.93 4.47 21.44
N LYS A 107 16.15 3.23 21.87
CA LYS A 107 17.45 2.53 21.79
C LYS A 107 17.43 1.37 20.79
N GLY A 108 16.27 1.04 20.23
CA GLY A 108 16.13 0.00 19.22
C GLY A 108 16.87 0.32 17.92
N GLU A 109 17.03 -0.69 17.08
CA GLU A 109 17.61 -0.52 15.75
C GLU A 109 16.74 0.38 14.86
N ILE A 110 17.39 1.18 14.01
CA ILE A 110 16.71 2.06 13.06
C ILE A 110 16.20 1.26 11.86
N ALA A 111 16.97 0.29 11.38
CA ALA A 111 16.55 -0.58 10.29
C ALA A 111 15.69 -1.75 10.82
N PRO A 112 14.80 -2.32 10.00
CA PRO A 112 14.07 -3.52 10.37
C PRO A 112 15.00 -4.68 10.71
N VAL A 113 14.70 -5.38 11.81
CA VAL A 113 15.43 -6.58 12.22
C VAL A 113 14.76 -7.79 11.56
N PRO A 114 15.50 -8.68 10.88
CA PRO A 114 14.91 -9.91 10.38
C PRO A 114 14.60 -10.87 11.53
N GLY A 115 13.51 -11.63 11.41
CA GLY A 115 13.17 -12.66 12.38
C GLY A 115 14.21 -13.79 12.43
N PRO A 116 14.06 -14.77 13.35
CA PRO A 116 15.08 -15.80 13.63
C PRO A 116 15.58 -16.60 12.42
N ASN A 117 14.77 -16.72 11.36
CA ASN A 117 15.10 -17.43 10.13
C ASN A 117 15.63 -16.51 9.02
N GLY A 118 15.97 -15.25 9.33
CA GLY A 118 16.31 -14.23 8.33
C GLY A 118 15.10 -13.68 7.56
N SER A 119 13.88 -13.99 8.00
CA SER A 119 12.65 -13.64 7.29
C SER A 119 12.06 -12.31 7.79
N PHE A 120 11.54 -11.52 6.86
CA PHE A 120 10.74 -10.33 7.14
C PHE A 120 9.25 -10.64 6.97
N ASP A 121 8.42 -10.17 7.91
CA ASP A 121 6.97 -10.32 7.81
C ASP A 121 6.36 -9.24 6.91
N ALA A 122 6.43 -9.45 5.60
CA ALA A 122 5.80 -8.57 4.62
C ALA A 122 4.27 -8.75 4.50
N SER A 123 3.66 -9.60 5.34
CA SER A 123 2.19 -9.72 5.43
C SER A 123 1.58 -8.82 6.51
N ILE A 124 2.41 -8.22 7.36
CA ILE A 124 1.92 -7.40 8.48
C ILE A 124 1.10 -6.20 8.00
N TYR A 125 0.03 -5.92 8.74
CA TYR A 125 -0.82 -4.73 8.69
C TYR A 125 -1.58 -4.61 10.02
N GLY A 126 -2.30 -3.51 10.21
CA GLY A 126 -3.19 -3.38 11.36
C GLY A 126 -2.50 -2.92 12.65
N PRO A 127 -3.18 -3.04 13.80
CA PRO A 127 -2.68 -2.56 15.07
C PRO A 127 -1.56 -3.45 15.62
N LYS A 128 -0.92 -2.99 16.69
CA LYS A 128 0.00 -3.78 17.51
C LYS A 128 -0.55 -5.20 17.75
N ALA A 129 0.31 -6.21 17.61
CA ALA A 129 -0.10 -7.62 17.67
C ALA A 129 -1.00 -7.93 18.89
N GLY A 130 -2.24 -8.34 18.62
CA GLY A 130 -3.24 -8.70 19.63
C GLY A 130 -4.04 -7.52 20.22
N ALA A 131 -3.74 -6.28 19.85
CA ALA A 131 -4.51 -5.12 20.27
C ALA A 131 -5.82 -4.98 19.48
N GLN A 132 -6.85 -4.46 20.14
CA GLN A 132 -8.16 -4.19 19.54
C GLN A 132 -8.45 -2.69 19.66
N LEU A 133 -9.06 -2.12 18.62
CA LEU A 133 -9.54 -0.74 18.62
C LEU A 133 -11.01 -0.74 19.05
N LYS A 134 -11.29 -0.51 20.33
CA LYS A 134 -12.64 -0.52 20.91
C LYS A 134 -13.16 0.88 21.19
N SER A 135 -12.27 1.83 21.46
CA SER A 135 -12.59 3.21 21.74
C SER A 135 -11.58 4.16 21.07
N PRO A 136 -11.88 5.47 21.00
CA PRO A 136 -10.91 6.48 20.55
C PRO A 136 -9.61 6.51 21.37
N GLU A 137 -9.64 6.05 22.62
CA GLU A 137 -8.46 5.99 23.50
C GLU A 137 -7.48 4.90 23.05
N ASP A 138 -7.95 3.92 22.27
CA ASP A 138 -7.11 2.86 21.71
C ASP A 138 -6.31 3.30 20.48
N MET A 139 -6.35 4.57 20.08
CA MET A 139 -5.70 5.04 18.85
C MET A 139 -4.20 4.77 18.83
N ASP A 140 -3.53 4.79 19.99
CA ASP A 140 -2.12 4.44 20.11
C ASP A 140 -1.82 2.98 19.71
N ASN A 141 -2.83 2.09 19.75
CA ASN A 141 -2.68 0.71 19.32
C ASN A 141 -2.57 0.57 17.80
N VAL A 142 -2.91 1.59 17.02
CA VAL A 142 -2.72 1.59 15.55
C VAL A 142 -1.24 1.48 15.19
N HIS A 143 -0.35 2.04 16.01
CA HIS A 143 1.08 1.92 15.84
C HIS A 143 1.53 0.49 16.18
N ARG A 144 2.09 -0.22 15.20
CA ARG A 144 2.43 -1.64 15.31
C ARG A 144 3.49 -1.88 16.36
N ARG A 145 4.50 -1.00 16.45
CA ARG A 145 5.64 -1.12 17.37
C ARG A 145 6.22 -2.54 17.38
N ASN A 146 6.45 -3.09 16.19
CA ASN A 146 6.99 -4.42 15.98
C ASN A 146 8.43 -4.33 15.43
N GLU A 147 9.38 -4.93 16.13
CA GLU A 147 10.80 -4.94 15.76
C GLU A 147 11.07 -5.59 14.40
N ASN A 148 10.22 -6.56 14.00
CA ASN A 148 10.35 -7.34 12.77
C ASN A 148 9.53 -6.77 11.60
N ASP A 149 8.96 -5.57 11.76
CA ASP A 149 8.17 -4.90 10.74
C ASP A 149 9.08 -4.35 9.62
N PRO A 150 9.05 -4.93 8.40
CA PRO A 150 9.91 -4.48 7.31
C PRO A 150 9.46 -3.15 6.69
N PHE A 151 8.28 -2.66 7.05
CA PHE A 151 7.70 -1.40 6.57
C PHE A 151 8.03 -0.23 7.50
N ALA A 152 8.80 -0.46 8.55
CA ALA A 152 9.13 0.55 9.53
C ALA A 152 10.57 1.07 9.40
N LEU A 153 10.79 2.29 9.89
CA LEU A 153 12.10 2.91 10.00
C LEU A 153 12.16 3.68 11.32
N GLY A 154 13.20 3.46 12.11
CA GLY A 154 13.36 4.03 13.44
C GLY A 154 13.15 3.03 14.57
N ALA A 155 13.73 3.37 15.72
CA ALA A 155 13.73 2.55 16.92
C ALA A 155 12.30 2.11 17.31
N VAL A 156 12.11 0.82 17.58
CA VAL A 156 10.79 0.26 17.96
C VAL A 156 10.20 0.92 19.23
N ASP A 157 11.08 1.39 20.11
CA ASP A 157 10.80 2.08 21.35
C ASP A 157 10.90 3.62 21.23
N ALA A 158 10.95 4.17 20.02
CA ALA A 158 10.88 5.62 19.81
C ALA A 158 9.62 6.20 20.49
N PRO A 159 9.74 7.35 21.19
CA PRO A 159 8.62 7.93 21.94
C PRO A 159 7.44 8.31 21.04
N VAL A 160 7.68 8.68 19.79
CA VAL A 160 6.65 8.98 18.80
C VAL A 160 6.68 7.98 17.65
N VAL A 161 5.50 7.57 17.18
CA VAL A 161 5.34 6.81 15.93
C VAL A 161 4.51 7.65 14.97
N ILE A 162 4.90 7.64 13.69
CA ILE A 162 4.12 8.18 12.59
C ILE A 162 3.68 6.99 11.72
N SER A 163 2.40 6.64 11.79
CA SER A 163 1.81 5.68 10.86
C SER A 163 1.44 6.41 9.57
N ILE A 164 2.08 6.03 8.48
CA ILE A 164 1.93 6.61 7.14
C ILE A 164 0.99 5.72 6.34
N TYR A 165 -0.13 6.24 5.86
CA TYR A 165 -1.08 5.57 4.96
C TYR A 165 -0.90 6.15 3.57
N SER A 166 -0.39 5.34 2.65
CA SER A 166 0.13 5.84 1.38
C SER A 166 -0.10 4.87 0.23
N ASP A 167 0.00 5.41 -0.97
CA ASP A 167 -0.34 4.81 -2.25
C ASP A 167 0.74 5.22 -3.26
N PHE A 168 1.34 4.24 -3.94
CA PHE A 168 2.44 4.46 -4.88
C PHE A 168 2.03 5.18 -6.17
N GLU A 169 0.74 5.15 -6.51
CA GLU A 169 0.17 5.88 -7.64
C GLU A 169 -0.27 7.31 -7.24
N CYS A 170 -0.19 7.70 -5.96
CA CYS A 170 -0.64 9.01 -5.53
C CYS A 170 0.45 10.09 -5.70
N PRO A 171 0.20 11.19 -6.44
CA PRO A 171 1.18 12.26 -6.63
C PRO A 171 1.51 13.03 -5.34
N PHE A 172 0.57 13.11 -4.38
CA PHE A 172 0.86 13.73 -3.09
C PHE A 172 1.72 12.83 -2.20
N CYS A 173 1.58 11.50 -2.30
CA CYS A 173 2.48 10.57 -1.62
C CYS A 173 3.90 10.72 -2.15
N ALA A 174 4.05 10.80 -3.48
CA ALA A 174 5.34 11.08 -4.11
C ALA A 174 5.94 12.42 -3.64
N LYS A 175 5.11 13.48 -3.54
CA LYS A 175 5.55 14.77 -3.00
C LYS A 175 6.09 14.64 -1.57
N PHE A 176 5.33 14.01 -0.67
CA PHE A 176 5.77 13.81 0.71
C PHE A 176 7.09 13.03 0.80
N ALA A 177 7.20 11.92 0.07
CA ALA A 177 8.40 11.08 0.08
C ALA A 177 9.63 11.85 -0.44
N ASN A 178 9.46 12.67 -1.48
CA ASN A 178 10.56 13.40 -2.11
C ASN A 178 10.95 14.69 -1.39
N GLU A 179 10.03 15.35 -0.68
CA GLU A 179 10.24 16.69 -0.11
C GLU A 179 10.30 16.72 1.43
N THR A 180 9.62 15.81 2.12
CA THR A 180 9.43 15.88 3.59
C THR A 180 10.06 14.72 4.33
N GLU A 181 9.95 13.49 3.81
CA GLU A 181 10.40 12.28 4.53
C GLU A 181 11.88 12.33 4.92
N SER A 182 12.76 12.77 4.02
CA SER A 182 14.20 12.82 4.27
C SER A 182 14.56 13.71 5.47
N ALA A 183 13.91 14.87 5.60
CA ALA A 183 14.11 15.77 6.72
C ALA A 183 13.57 15.19 8.03
N LEU A 184 12.43 14.47 8.00
CA LEU A 184 11.92 13.75 9.18
C LEU A 184 12.90 12.65 9.62
N VAL A 185 13.46 11.92 8.66
CA VAL A 185 14.45 10.88 8.95
C VAL A 185 15.70 11.47 9.60
N GLU A 186 16.25 12.52 9.01
CA GLU A 186 17.46 13.17 9.50
C GLU A 186 17.28 13.77 10.91
N LYS A 187 16.19 14.51 11.13
CA LYS A 187 15.98 15.27 12.37
C LYS A 187 15.45 14.46 13.54
N TYR A 188 14.68 13.40 13.28
CA TYR A 188 13.92 12.72 14.32
C TYR A 188 14.10 11.21 14.36
N VAL A 189 14.14 10.56 13.19
CA VAL A 189 14.26 9.09 13.14
C VAL A 189 15.67 8.64 13.53
N ASN A 190 16.68 9.26 12.95
CA ASN A 190 18.08 8.98 13.28
C ASN A 190 18.45 9.33 14.72
N GLU A 191 17.75 10.31 15.30
CA GLU A 191 17.87 10.71 16.70
C GLU A 191 17.07 9.80 17.66
N GLY A 192 16.42 8.74 17.16
CA GLY A 192 15.64 7.79 17.96
C GLY A 192 14.35 8.35 18.55
N LEU A 193 13.90 9.53 18.11
CA LEU A 193 12.70 10.21 18.63
C LEU A 193 11.43 9.80 17.90
N VAL A 194 11.53 9.50 16.61
CA VAL A 194 10.41 9.12 15.76
C VAL A 194 10.65 7.77 15.12
N ARG A 195 9.59 6.98 15.02
CA ARG A 195 9.52 5.80 14.15
C ARG A 195 8.48 6.03 13.07
N LEU A 196 8.83 5.76 11.82
CA LEU A 196 7.90 5.76 10.70
C LEU A 196 7.39 4.33 10.48
N GLU A 197 6.10 4.16 10.26
CA GLU A 197 5.49 2.88 9.93
C GLU A 197 4.60 3.01 8.70
N TRP A 198 5.00 2.40 7.59
CA TRP A 198 4.20 2.42 6.37
C TRP A 198 2.98 1.49 6.45
N ASN A 199 1.88 1.91 5.84
CA ASN A 199 0.63 1.19 5.68
C ASN A 199 0.14 1.39 4.25
N ASP A 200 -0.11 0.28 3.54
CA ASP A 200 -0.69 0.37 2.21
C ASP A 200 -2.11 0.93 2.30
N MET A 201 -2.39 1.89 1.43
CA MET A 201 -3.69 2.49 1.22
C MET A 201 -3.94 2.57 -0.29
N ALA A 202 -3.92 1.42 -0.96
CA ALA A 202 -3.96 1.31 -2.43
C ALA A 202 -5.37 1.61 -2.97
N ILE A 203 -5.71 2.89 -3.10
CA ILE A 203 -7.04 3.39 -3.46
C ILE A 203 -7.13 3.90 -4.90
N ASN A 204 -6.01 4.04 -5.61
CA ASN A 204 -5.97 4.50 -7.00
C ASN A 204 -6.11 3.35 -8.03
N GLY A 205 -6.84 2.29 -7.69
CA GLY A 205 -7.18 1.19 -8.59
C GLY A 205 -6.14 0.07 -8.67
N GLU A 206 -6.26 -0.78 -9.70
CA GLU A 206 -5.49 -2.02 -9.82
C GLU A 206 -3.96 -1.79 -9.90
N LYS A 207 -3.53 -0.65 -10.45
CA LYS A 207 -2.11 -0.27 -10.48
C LYS A 207 -1.54 -0.03 -9.09
N ALA A 208 -2.26 0.70 -8.25
CA ALA A 208 -1.84 0.94 -6.88
C ALA A 208 -1.69 -0.37 -6.08
N ILE A 209 -2.59 -1.33 -6.29
CA ILE A 209 -2.49 -2.66 -5.69
C ILE A 209 -1.22 -3.36 -6.19
N LYS A 210 -0.95 -3.32 -7.50
CA LYS A 210 0.23 -3.96 -8.08
C LYS A 210 1.55 -3.37 -7.59
N ASP A 211 1.58 -2.05 -7.41
CA ASP A 211 2.76 -1.36 -6.90
C ASP A 211 2.98 -1.65 -5.42
N ALA A 212 1.90 -1.74 -4.63
CA ALA A 212 1.96 -2.15 -3.24
C ALA A 212 2.44 -3.62 -3.11
N GLU A 213 2.00 -4.54 -3.99
CA GLU A 213 2.55 -5.90 -4.05
C GLU A 213 4.06 -5.90 -4.30
N ALA A 214 4.54 -5.04 -5.20
CA ALA A 214 5.96 -4.88 -5.46
C ALA A 214 6.71 -4.35 -4.23
N GLY A 215 6.14 -3.37 -3.52
CA GLY A 215 6.64 -2.89 -2.24
C GLY A 215 6.75 -4.00 -1.20
N ARG A 216 5.72 -4.84 -1.05
CA ARG A 216 5.74 -5.99 -0.14
C ARG A 216 6.76 -7.06 -0.56
N ALA A 217 6.94 -7.32 -1.84
CA ALA A 217 7.97 -8.23 -2.34
C ALA A 217 9.40 -7.72 -2.04
N ALA A 218 9.63 -6.41 -2.08
CA ALA A 218 10.89 -5.80 -1.64
C ALA A 218 11.04 -5.86 -0.11
N ALA A 219 9.96 -5.57 0.64
CA ALA A 219 9.91 -5.66 2.10
C ALA A 219 10.24 -7.07 2.61
N ALA A 220 9.75 -8.10 1.92
CA ALA A 220 10.00 -9.51 2.23
C ALA A 220 11.49 -9.92 2.08
N GLN A 221 12.32 -8.99 1.60
CA GLN A 221 13.76 -9.10 1.42
C GLN A 221 14.52 -7.94 2.08
N GLY A 222 13.87 -7.17 2.96
CA GLY A 222 14.48 -6.09 3.73
C GLY A 222 14.79 -4.83 2.94
N LYS A 223 14.10 -4.60 1.81
CA LYS A 223 14.37 -3.50 0.86
C LYS A 223 13.18 -2.58 0.61
N PHE A 224 12.26 -2.50 1.58
CA PHE A 224 11.05 -1.70 1.44
C PHE A 224 11.34 -0.22 1.21
N TRP A 225 12.13 0.42 2.09
CA TRP A 225 12.36 1.87 2.04
C TRP A 225 13.19 2.27 0.82
N GLU A 226 14.20 1.48 0.45
CA GLU A 226 14.96 1.70 -0.78
C GLU A 226 14.06 1.59 -2.02
N PHE A 227 13.17 0.58 -2.05
CA PHE A 227 12.21 0.42 -3.14
C PHE A 227 11.21 1.58 -3.19
N SER A 228 10.59 1.91 -2.07
CA SER A 228 9.57 2.96 -1.96
C SER A 228 10.13 4.32 -2.42
N ARG A 229 11.30 4.71 -1.92
CA ARG A 229 11.97 5.96 -2.31
C ARG A 229 12.34 5.98 -3.80
N ALA A 230 12.87 4.89 -4.33
CA ALA A 230 13.22 4.80 -5.75
C ALA A 230 11.95 4.88 -6.63
N LEU A 231 10.86 4.22 -6.22
CA LEU A 231 9.59 4.26 -6.94
C LEU A 231 8.98 5.67 -6.93
N PHE A 232 8.95 6.34 -5.77
CA PHE A 232 8.42 7.71 -5.67
C PHE A 232 9.28 8.76 -6.36
N LYS A 233 10.61 8.58 -6.37
CA LYS A 233 11.49 9.40 -7.20
C LYS A 233 11.11 9.26 -8.68
N LYS A 234 10.91 8.03 -9.15
CA LYS A 234 10.47 7.75 -10.52
C LYS A 234 9.06 8.28 -10.81
N ALA A 235 8.15 8.26 -9.84
CA ALA A 235 6.83 8.85 -9.97
C ALA A 235 6.92 10.37 -10.23
N GLY A 236 7.79 11.07 -9.49
CA GLY A 236 8.07 12.50 -9.72
C GLY A 236 8.65 12.80 -11.10
N GLU A 237 9.46 11.89 -11.65
CA GLU A 237 10.02 11.98 -13.01
C GLU A 237 8.95 11.80 -14.10
N LYS A 238 7.89 11.03 -13.84
CA LYS A 238 6.77 10.82 -14.78
C LYS A 238 5.80 12.01 -14.86
N GLY A 239 5.86 12.95 -13.93
CA GLY A 239 5.12 14.21 -13.97
C GLY A 239 3.88 14.24 -13.09
N GLN A 240 2.86 14.99 -13.52
CA GLN A 240 1.65 15.21 -12.74
C GLN A 240 0.63 14.09 -12.98
N GLY A 241 0.02 13.57 -11.91
CA GLY A 241 -1.02 12.54 -11.96
C GLY A 241 -0.54 11.18 -11.45
N HIS A 242 -1.27 10.13 -11.83
CA HIS A 242 -0.93 8.74 -11.51
C HIS A 242 0.18 8.25 -12.46
N PRO A 243 1.33 7.75 -11.94
CA PRO A 243 2.45 7.29 -12.75
C PRO A 243 2.18 6.06 -13.63
N GLU A 244 1.15 5.27 -13.34
CA GLU A 244 0.74 4.06 -14.06
C GLU A 244 1.92 3.12 -14.31
N PHE A 245 2.56 2.64 -13.24
CA PHE A 245 3.75 1.82 -13.38
C PHE A 245 3.46 0.49 -14.10
N THR A 246 4.41 0.11 -14.95
CA THR A 246 4.42 -1.21 -15.59
C THR A 246 5.20 -2.20 -14.74
N GLU A 247 4.89 -3.50 -14.86
CA GLU A 247 5.65 -4.56 -14.16
C GLU A 247 7.16 -4.47 -14.44
N LYS A 248 7.54 -4.17 -15.70
CA LYS A 248 8.94 -3.96 -16.08
C LYS A 248 9.59 -2.82 -15.31
N GLU A 249 8.85 -1.73 -15.04
CA GLU A 249 9.36 -0.61 -14.27
C GLU A 249 9.51 -0.97 -12.79
N LEU A 250 8.56 -1.68 -12.21
CA LEU A 250 8.63 -2.18 -10.83
C LEU A 250 9.85 -3.10 -10.65
N ILE A 251 10.09 -4.00 -11.60
CA ILE A 251 11.27 -4.88 -11.61
C ILE A 251 12.57 -4.05 -11.72
N ALA A 252 12.60 -3.00 -12.54
CA ALA A 252 13.76 -2.13 -12.65
C ALA A 252 14.04 -1.36 -11.35
N VAL A 253 13.00 -0.84 -10.70
CA VAL A 253 13.09 -0.14 -9.41
C VAL A 253 13.57 -1.09 -8.31
N ALA A 254 13.08 -2.33 -8.28
CA ALA A 254 13.57 -3.35 -7.34
C ALA A 254 15.07 -3.66 -7.51
N ARG A 255 15.57 -3.67 -8.75
CA ARG A 255 17.01 -3.81 -9.02
C ARG A 255 17.80 -2.60 -8.52
N GLU A 256 17.31 -1.38 -8.73
CA GLU A 256 17.91 -0.15 -8.22
C GLU A 256 17.95 -0.11 -6.69
N ALA A 257 16.87 -0.55 -6.05
CA ALA A 257 16.76 -0.67 -4.59
C ALA A 257 17.68 -1.75 -3.97
N GLY A 258 18.33 -2.58 -4.81
CA GLY A 258 19.21 -3.64 -4.36
C GLY A 258 18.47 -4.83 -3.75
N VAL A 259 17.28 -5.15 -4.25
CA VAL A 259 16.56 -6.39 -3.87
C VAL A 259 17.44 -7.60 -4.20
N PRO A 260 17.78 -8.45 -3.20
CA PRO A 260 18.83 -9.45 -3.36
C PRO A 260 18.42 -10.65 -4.23
N ASP A 261 17.17 -11.10 -4.16
CA ASP A 261 16.64 -12.19 -4.99
C ASP A 261 15.55 -11.66 -5.95
N MET A 262 16.01 -11.28 -7.13
CA MET A 262 15.13 -10.79 -8.21
C MET A 262 14.24 -11.88 -8.80
N LYS A 263 14.66 -13.16 -8.78
CA LYS A 263 13.81 -14.25 -9.27
C LYS A 263 12.62 -14.46 -8.35
N ARG A 264 12.87 -14.39 -7.03
CA ARG A 264 11.80 -14.39 -6.03
C ARG A 264 10.90 -13.18 -6.20
N PHE A 265 11.46 -11.97 -6.33
CA PHE A 265 10.67 -10.75 -6.52
C PHE A 265 9.73 -10.85 -7.72
N GLU A 266 10.26 -11.21 -8.90
CA GLU A 266 9.49 -11.34 -10.14
C GLU A 266 8.38 -12.40 -10.00
N LYS A 267 8.68 -13.52 -9.32
CA LYS A 267 7.68 -14.56 -9.05
C LYS A 267 6.57 -14.07 -8.11
N GLU A 268 6.94 -13.45 -6.98
CA GLU A 268 5.97 -12.95 -6.00
C GLU A 268 5.06 -11.87 -6.59
N LEU A 269 5.63 -10.98 -7.43
CA LEU A 269 4.88 -9.98 -8.17
C LEU A 269 3.95 -10.65 -9.19
N LYS A 270 4.45 -11.54 -10.04
CA LYS A 270 3.62 -12.21 -11.06
C LYS A 270 2.46 -13.01 -10.45
N ASP A 271 2.70 -13.71 -9.35
CA ASP A 271 1.72 -14.58 -8.71
C ASP A 271 0.67 -13.81 -7.89
N GLY A 272 0.81 -12.48 -7.71
CA GLY A 272 -0.07 -11.71 -6.84
C GLY A 272 0.02 -12.18 -5.38
N LYS A 273 1.21 -12.61 -4.94
CA LYS A 273 1.39 -13.23 -3.62
C LYS A 273 0.86 -12.35 -2.48
N TRP A 274 0.96 -11.03 -2.65
CA TRP A 274 0.71 -10.06 -1.61
C TRP A 274 -0.64 -9.33 -1.75
N THR A 275 -1.47 -9.68 -2.74
CA THR A 275 -2.76 -8.99 -3.02
C THR A 275 -3.64 -8.92 -1.77
N GLU A 276 -3.89 -10.06 -1.12
CA GLU A 276 -4.73 -10.13 0.06
C GLU A 276 -4.20 -9.26 1.22
N ALA A 277 -2.87 -9.21 1.40
CA ALA A 277 -2.26 -8.39 2.45
C ALA A 277 -2.40 -6.89 2.15
N VAL A 278 -2.27 -6.47 0.89
CA VAL A 278 -2.50 -5.08 0.46
C VAL A 278 -3.96 -4.68 0.66
N GLU A 279 -4.89 -5.53 0.26
CA GLU A 279 -6.33 -5.27 0.39
C GLU A 279 -6.73 -5.18 1.87
N ASN A 280 -6.27 -6.11 2.71
CA ASN A 280 -6.55 -6.08 4.14
C ASN A 280 -5.95 -4.85 4.83
N ALA A 281 -4.75 -4.42 4.44
CA ALA A 281 -4.15 -3.18 4.94
C ALA A 281 -4.96 -1.94 4.53
N THR A 282 -5.40 -1.90 3.27
CA THR A 282 -6.21 -0.79 2.72
C THR A 282 -7.59 -0.72 3.40
N GLN A 283 -8.23 -1.88 3.64
CA GLN A 283 -9.48 -1.99 4.38
C GLN A 283 -9.29 -1.53 5.83
N PHE A 284 -8.19 -1.91 6.49
CA PHE A 284 -7.90 -1.44 7.84
C PHE A 284 -7.75 0.09 7.89
N GLY A 285 -6.98 0.69 6.99
CA GLY A 285 -6.88 2.16 6.89
C GLY A 285 -8.24 2.82 6.67
N SER A 286 -9.08 2.23 5.81
CA SER A 286 -10.44 2.70 5.55
C SER A 286 -11.34 2.62 6.80
N MET A 287 -11.22 1.56 7.61
CA MET A 287 -11.94 1.41 8.88
C MET A 287 -11.55 2.47 9.91
N LEU A 288 -10.33 3.01 9.85
CA LEU A 288 -9.91 4.14 10.67
C LEU A 288 -10.49 5.49 10.19
N GLY A 289 -11.25 5.49 9.09
CA GLY A 289 -11.82 6.70 8.49
C GLY A 289 -10.86 7.45 7.57
N ILE A 290 -9.71 6.86 7.22
CA ILE A 290 -8.78 7.44 6.26
C ILE A 290 -9.38 7.27 4.87
N SER A 291 -9.69 8.38 4.21
CA SER A 291 -10.40 8.41 2.92
C SER A 291 -9.57 8.99 1.77
N GLY A 292 -8.30 9.29 2.01
CA GLY A 292 -7.38 9.83 1.02
C GLY A 292 -5.92 9.68 1.43
N THR A 293 -5.02 9.86 0.46
CA THR A 293 -3.58 9.65 0.64
C THR A 293 -2.74 10.87 0.25
N PRO A 294 -1.61 11.12 0.92
CA PRO A 294 -1.19 10.42 2.13
C PRO A 294 -2.02 10.84 3.35
N GLY A 295 -2.26 9.91 4.27
CA GLY A 295 -2.82 10.17 5.59
C GLY A 295 -1.83 9.75 6.66
N PHE A 296 -1.80 10.46 7.79
CA PHE A 296 -0.81 10.21 8.85
C PHE A 296 -1.48 10.20 10.22
N LEU A 297 -1.04 9.29 11.08
CA LEU A 297 -1.24 9.38 12.52
C LEU A 297 0.10 9.64 13.19
N VAL A 298 0.30 10.84 13.72
CA VAL A 298 1.50 11.28 14.45
C VAL A 298 1.19 11.17 15.94
N GLY A 299 1.62 10.08 16.56
CA GLY A 299 0.99 9.61 17.80
C GLY A 299 -0.53 9.54 17.60
N THR A 300 -1.30 10.18 18.48
CA THR A 300 -2.76 10.21 18.36
C THR A 300 -3.31 11.29 17.41
N GLN A 301 -2.47 12.12 16.78
CA GLN A 301 -2.92 13.24 15.95
C GLN A 301 -3.02 12.85 14.48
N PHE A 302 -4.14 13.16 13.83
CA PHE A 302 -4.31 12.91 12.40
C PHE A 302 -3.84 14.11 11.56
N VAL A 303 -3.00 13.85 10.56
CA VAL A 303 -2.57 14.83 9.55
C VAL A 303 -2.99 14.32 8.17
N SER A 304 -3.68 15.17 7.41
CA SER A 304 -4.19 14.84 6.08
C SER A 304 -3.37 15.49 4.98
N GLY A 305 -2.96 14.71 3.99
CA GLY A 305 -2.25 15.16 2.79
C GLY A 305 -0.78 15.48 3.02
N ALA A 306 -0.07 15.78 1.93
CA ALA A 306 1.34 16.12 1.92
C ALA A 306 1.59 17.56 2.43
N GLN A 307 1.43 17.73 3.74
CA GLN A 307 1.67 18.99 4.44
C GLN A 307 3.17 19.37 4.43
N PRO A 308 3.52 20.65 4.60
CA PRO A 308 4.90 21.06 4.75
C PRO A 308 5.51 20.52 6.06
N LEU A 309 6.84 20.50 6.13
CA LEU A 309 7.59 19.90 7.24
C LEU A 309 7.20 20.47 8.62
N ASP A 310 6.98 21.78 8.72
CA ASP A 310 6.62 22.47 9.97
C ASP A 310 5.36 21.89 10.64
N VAL A 311 4.34 21.52 9.84
CA VAL A 311 3.13 20.85 10.35
C VAL A 311 3.47 19.51 11.02
N PHE A 312 4.40 18.74 10.45
CA PHE A 312 4.85 17.50 11.07
C PHE A 312 5.67 17.77 12.33
N GLU A 313 6.56 18.76 12.31
CA GLU A 313 7.38 19.14 13.46
C GLU A 313 6.50 19.56 14.66
N ASP A 314 5.48 20.38 14.45
CA ASP A 314 4.52 20.79 15.48
C ASP A 314 3.78 19.59 16.10
N ASN A 315 3.35 18.63 15.28
CA ASN A 315 2.65 17.44 15.75
C ASN A 315 3.60 16.47 16.49
N ILE A 316 4.86 16.36 16.04
CA ILE A 316 5.88 15.58 16.74
C ILE A 316 6.17 16.20 18.11
N GLU A 317 6.32 17.52 18.21
CA GLU A 317 6.54 18.20 19.49
C GLU A 317 5.38 17.95 20.47
N LEU A 318 4.14 18.08 19.98
CA LEU A 318 2.96 17.77 20.78
C LEU A 318 2.95 16.31 21.26
N ALA A 319 3.26 15.36 20.38
CA ALA A 319 3.32 13.95 20.72
C ALA A 319 4.43 13.64 21.75
N LEU A 320 5.59 14.29 21.64
CA LEU A 320 6.69 14.16 22.60
C LEU A 320 6.32 14.70 23.98
N ILE A 321 5.58 15.81 24.07
CA ILE A 321 5.05 16.33 25.33
C ILE A 321 4.13 15.29 26.00
N HIS A 322 3.24 14.66 25.21
CA HIS A 322 2.35 13.64 25.72
C HIS A 322 3.11 12.39 26.19
N ALA A 323 4.09 11.92 25.41
CA ALA A 323 4.95 10.80 25.78
C ALA A 323 5.68 11.05 27.11
N LYS A 324 6.25 12.26 27.28
CA LYS A 324 6.92 12.66 28.52
C LYS A 324 5.99 12.62 29.71
N ARG A 325 4.79 13.20 29.58
CA ARG A 325 3.78 13.21 30.65
C ARG A 325 3.33 11.81 31.03
N ALA A 326 3.16 10.92 30.06
CA ALA A 326 2.82 9.52 30.30
C ALA A 326 3.95 8.79 31.08
N GLU A 327 5.21 9.05 30.73
CA GLU A 327 6.37 8.52 31.48
C GLU A 327 6.42 9.05 32.92
N GLU A 328 6.16 10.34 33.13
CA GLU A 328 6.14 10.97 34.46
C GLU A 328 4.97 10.49 35.32
N ALA A 329 3.80 10.23 34.72
CA ALA A 329 2.62 9.73 35.45
C ALA A 329 2.69 8.24 35.80
N GLY A 330 3.53 7.47 35.10
CA GLY A 330 3.78 6.05 35.37
C GLY A 330 4.91 5.78 36.37
N LYS A 331 5.58 6.83 36.88
CA LYS A 331 6.60 6.78 37.94
C LYS A 331 5.98 7.09 39.30
#